data_AF-A0A2H6EN18-F1
#
_entry.id   AF-A0A2H6EN18-F1
#
_cell.length_a   1.000
_cell.length_b   1.000
_cell.length_c   1.000
_cell.angle_alpha   90.00
_cell.angle_beta   90.00
_cell.angle_gamma   90.00
#
_symmetry.space_group_name_H-M   'P 1'
#
loop_
_entity.id
_entity.type
_entity.pdbx_description
1 polymer ?
#
loop_
_entity_poly.entity_id
_entity_poly.type
_entity_poly.pdbx_seq_one_letter_code
_entity_poly.pdbx_strand_id
1 'polypeptide(L)'
;MAIEKQLKPLFIKENKDFPPKTHKLLHLALKSNIKLNVEIKIFFSKLMEFQLEGRYPEIITTPPNYDKAVSILEKTKEALLWLQQM
;
A
#
# COMPACT_ATOMS: atom_id res chain seq x y z
N MET A 1 -5.43 -0.67 3.16
CA MET A 1 -6.00 -1.95 2.68
C MET A 1 -6.13 -2.06 1.16
N ALA A 2 -6.64 -1.06 0.42
CA ALA A 2 -6.89 -1.19 -1.03
C ALA A 2 -5.65 -1.59 -1.85
N ILE A 3 -4.53 -0.87 -1.69
CA ILE A 3 -3.26 -1.19 -2.37
C ILE A 3 -2.79 -2.63 -2.07
N GLU A 4 -2.91 -3.07 -0.81
CA GLU A 4 -2.55 -4.44 -0.41
C GLU A 4 -3.38 -5.49 -1.18
N LYS A 5 -4.69 -5.24 -1.33
CA LYS A 5 -5.61 -6.10 -2.07
C LYS A 5 -5.33 -6.13 -3.57
N GLN A 6 -4.61 -5.16 -4.12
CA GLN A 6 -4.15 -5.17 -5.51
C GLN A 6 -2.77 -5.83 -5.67
N LEU A 7 -1.85 -5.61 -4.72
CA LEU A 7 -0.52 -6.22 -4.75
C LEU A 7 -0.55 -7.74 -4.57
N LYS A 8 -1.48 -8.26 -3.76
CA LYS A 8 -1.60 -9.71 -3.51
C LYS A 8 -1.96 -10.52 -4.77
N PRO A 9 -2.96 -10.13 -5.58
CA PRO A 9 -3.19 -10.74 -6.90
C PRO A 9 -2.00 -10.62 -7.85
N LEU A 10 -1.33 -9.47 -7.90
CA LEU A 10 -0.12 -9.31 -8.72
C LEU A 10 1.00 -10.26 -8.29
N PHE A 11 1.16 -10.50 -6.99
CA PHE A 11 2.10 -11.52 -6.50
C PHE A 11 1.78 -12.90 -7.08
N ILE A 12 0.51 -13.32 -7.03
CA ILE A 12 0.06 -14.63 -7.56
C ILE A 12 0.29 -14.70 -9.07
N LYS A 13 -0.01 -13.61 -9.80
CA LYS A 13 0.19 -13.52 -11.26
C LYS A 13 1.65 -13.81 -11.63
N GLU A 14 2.59 -13.17 -10.93
CA GLU A 14 4.02 -13.21 -11.22
C GLU A 14 4.73 -14.45 -10.66
N ASN A 15 4.36 -14.91 -9.46
CA ASN A 15 5.09 -15.98 -8.76
C ASN A 15 4.40 -17.35 -8.84
N LYS A 16 3.13 -17.40 -9.28
CA LYS A 16 2.29 -18.62 -9.26
C LYS A 16 2.19 -19.29 -7.88
N ASP A 17 2.32 -18.50 -6.82
CA ASP A 17 2.30 -18.94 -5.43
C ASP A 17 1.48 -17.96 -4.57
N PHE A 18 1.16 -18.36 -3.34
CA PHE A 18 0.44 -17.53 -2.38
C PHE A 18 1.32 -16.38 -1.85
N PRO A 19 0.77 -15.16 -1.73
CA PRO A 19 1.51 -14.03 -1.20
C PRO A 19 1.89 -14.27 0.28
N PRO A 20 3.03 -13.73 0.73
CA PRO A 20 3.41 -13.82 2.14
C PRO A 20 2.32 -13.23 3.04
N LYS A 21 2.16 -13.81 4.24
CA LYS A 21 1.21 -13.34 5.27
C LYS A 21 1.68 -12.04 5.92
N THR A 22 1.70 -10.96 5.15
CA THR A 22 2.14 -9.62 5.56
C THR A 22 1.24 -8.55 4.96
N HIS A 23 1.21 -7.40 5.62
CA HIS A 23 0.51 -6.21 5.16
C HIS A 23 1.47 -5.13 4.64
N LYS A 24 2.79 -5.37 4.73
CA LYS A 24 3.82 -4.40 4.34
C LYS A 24 3.80 -4.21 2.81
N LEU A 25 3.27 -3.09 2.34
CA LEU A 25 3.10 -2.80 0.91
C LEU A 25 4.41 -2.90 0.12
N LEU A 26 5.50 -2.34 0.65
CA LEU A 26 6.81 -2.43 -0.01
C LEU A 26 7.30 -3.86 -0.16
N HIS A 27 7.09 -4.69 0.87
CA HIS A 27 7.51 -6.09 0.81
C HIS A 27 6.71 -6.85 -0.23
N LEU A 28 5.38 -6.65 -0.27
CA LEU A 28 4.53 -7.26 -1.30
C LEU A 28 4.94 -6.81 -2.70
N ALA A 29 5.14 -5.51 -2.94
CA ALA A 29 5.53 -4.99 -4.24
C ALA A 29 6.88 -5.55 -4.73
N LEU A 30 7.89 -5.58 -3.86
CA LEU A 30 9.20 -6.14 -4.19
C LEU A 30 9.12 -7.65 -4.49
N LYS A 31 8.33 -8.38 -3.72
CA LYS A 31 8.08 -9.81 -3.92
C LYS A 31 7.24 -10.10 -5.17
N SER A 32 6.47 -9.14 -5.65
CA SER A 32 5.76 -9.19 -6.94
C SER A 32 6.63 -8.70 -8.12
N ASN A 33 7.95 -8.56 -7.96
CA ASN A 33 8.87 -8.02 -8.98
C ASN A 33 8.50 -6.62 -9.51
N ILE A 34 7.73 -5.84 -8.75
CA ILE A 34 7.33 -4.49 -9.13
C ILE A 34 8.45 -3.50 -8.81
N LYS A 35 8.97 -2.82 -9.84
CA LYS A 35 9.96 -1.76 -9.68
C LYS A 35 9.28 -0.46 -9.26
N LEU A 36 9.31 -0.17 -7.95
CA LEU A 36 8.84 1.09 -7.40
C LEU A 36 9.91 2.19 -7.54
N ASN A 37 9.49 3.37 -8.00
CA ASN A 37 10.31 4.58 -7.88
C ASN A 37 10.39 5.06 -6.42
N VAL A 38 11.27 6.03 -6.13
CA VAL A 38 11.50 6.53 -4.77
C VAL A 38 10.24 7.16 -4.17
N GLU A 39 9.48 7.92 -4.97
CA GLU A 39 8.28 8.61 -4.51
C GLU A 39 7.18 7.63 -4.06
N ILE A 40 6.91 6.59 -4.84
CA ILE A 40 5.92 5.56 -4.50
C ILE A 40 6.41 4.76 -3.28
N LYS A 41 7.71 4.51 -3.14
CA LYS A 41 8.26 3.85 -1.94
C LYS A 41 7.99 4.67 -0.67
N ILE A 42 8.26 5.97 -0.73
CA ILE A 42 7.99 6.90 0.39
C ILE A 42 6.49 6.94 0.67
N PHE A 43 5.66 7.04 -0.37
CA PHE A 43 4.21 7.08 -0.22
C PHE A 43 3.65 5.81 0.42
N PHE A 44 4.04 4.62 -0.06
CA PHE A 44 3.60 3.35 0.52
C PHE A 44 4.05 3.18 1.98
N SER A 45 5.24 3.69 2.33
CA SER A 45 5.72 3.67 3.72
C SER A 45 4.83 4.53 4.62
N LYS A 46 4.51 5.76 4.19
CA LYS A 46 3.60 6.65 4.93
C LYS A 46 2.19 6.07 5.03
N LEU A 47 1.70 5.45 3.96
CA LEU A 47 0.37 4.84 3.93
C LEU A 47 0.23 3.69 4.94
N MET A 48 1.33 3.04 5.31
CA MET A 48 1.32 1.97 6.34
C MET A 48 1.01 2.50 7.74
N GLU A 49 1.37 3.74 8.05
CA GLU A 49 1.12 4.36 9.38
C GLU A 49 -0.38 4.32 9.71
N PHE A 50 -1.23 4.70 8.74
CA PHE A 50 -2.68 4.68 8.87
C PHE A 50 -3.31 3.27 8.91
N GLN A 51 -2.54 2.22 8.63
CA GLN A 51 -3.03 0.85 8.76
C GLN A 51 -2.71 0.23 10.12
N LEU A 52 -1.88 0.88 10.94
CA LEU A 52 -1.56 0.39 12.29
C LEU A 52 -2.71 0.69 13.26
N GLU A 53 -3.32 1.88 13.16
CA GLU A 53 -4.43 2.28 14.04
C GLU A 53 -5.63 1.32 13.94
N GLY A 54 -5.97 0.86 12.74
CA GLY A 54 -7.05 -0.11 12.54
C GLY A 54 -6.75 -1.52 13.09
N ARG A 55 -5.50 -1.80 13.50
CA ARG A 55 -5.05 -3.08 14.04
C ARG A 55 -4.65 -3.02 15.51
N TYR A 56 -4.23 -1.86 15.99
CA TYR A 56 -3.70 -1.62 17.32
C TYR A 56 -4.37 -0.37 17.88
N PRO A 57 -5.49 -0.50 18.62
CA PRO A 57 -6.20 0.64 19.19
C PRO A 57 -5.37 1.45 20.19
N GLU A 58 -4.29 0.87 20.73
CA GLU A 58 -3.30 1.54 21.57
C GLU A 58 -2.36 2.48 20.80
N ILE A 59 -2.23 2.31 19.49
CA ILE A 59 -1.45 3.19 18.62
C ILE A 59 -2.37 4.30 18.14
N ILE A 60 -2.26 5.46 18.80
CA ILE A 60 -3.00 6.67 18.44
C ILE A 60 -2.05 7.58 17.65
N THR A 61 -2.28 7.71 16.34
CA THR A 61 -1.63 8.77 15.55
C THR A 61 -2.58 9.96 15.44
N THR A 62 -2.03 11.14 15.24
CA THR A 62 -2.87 12.31 14.99
C THR A 62 -3.52 12.13 13.61
N PRO A 63 -4.87 12.09 13.52
CA PRO A 63 -5.52 11.95 12.23
C PRO A 63 -5.15 13.12 11.32
N PRO A 64 -4.98 12.88 10.01
CA PRO A 64 -4.70 13.94 9.07
C PRO A 64 -5.86 14.94 9.03
N ASN A 65 -5.56 16.22 8.79
CA ASN A 65 -6.59 17.19 8.45
C ASN A 65 -7.25 16.83 7.10
N TYR A 66 -8.36 17.50 6.79
CA TYR A 66 -9.14 17.22 5.58
C TYR A 66 -8.29 17.27 4.30
N ASP A 67 -7.50 18.33 4.10
CA ASP A 67 -6.69 18.51 2.88
C ASP A 67 -5.65 17.40 2.72
N LYS A 68 -4.98 17.02 3.82
CA LYS A 68 -4.01 15.93 3.81
C LYS A 68 -4.68 14.59 3.56
N ALA A 69 -5.87 14.35 4.14
CA ALA A 69 -6.64 13.13 3.91
C ALA A 69 -7.05 13.00 2.44
N VAL A 70 -7.55 14.08 1.83
CA VAL A 70 -7.90 14.13 0.40
C VAL A 70 -6.66 13.89 -0.46
N SER A 71 -5.53 14.54 -0.14
CA SER A 71 -4.28 14.31 -0.87
C SER A 71 -3.79 12.85 -0.80
N ILE A 72 -3.89 12.22 0.38
CA ILE A 72 -3.56 10.80 0.55
C ILE A 72 -4.52 9.92 -0.26
N LEU A 73 -5.81 10.25 -0.28
CA LEU A 73 -6.82 9.51 -1.02
C LEU A 73 -6.57 9.57 -2.52
N GLU A 74 -6.34 10.76 -3.08
CA GLU A 74 -6.05 10.93 -4.52
C GLU A 74 -4.78 10.18 -4.93
N LYS A 75 -3.69 10.32 -4.16
CA LYS A 75 -2.46 9.54 -4.41
C LYS A 75 -2.69 8.03 -4.32
N THR A 76 -3.58 7.59 -3.43
CA THR A 76 -3.95 6.17 -3.34
C THR A 76 -4.70 5.72 -4.59
N LYS A 77 -5.60 6.53 -5.13
CA LYS A 77 -6.32 6.22 -6.39
C LYS A 77 -5.36 6.15 -7.58
N GLU A 78 -4.46 7.11 -7.72
CA GLU A 78 -3.42 7.11 -8.76
C GLU A 78 -2.57 5.84 -8.69
N ALA A 79 -2.09 5.48 -7.50
CA ALA A 79 -1.31 4.27 -7.31
C ALA A 79 -2.11 2.99 -7.60
N LEU A 80 -3.41 2.95 -7.29
CA LEU A 80 -4.27 1.81 -7.65
C LEU A 80 -4.43 1.68 -9.17
N LEU A 81 -4.73 2.78 -9.87
CA LEU A 81 -4.88 2.79 -11.32
C LEU A 81 -3.59 2.33 -12.00
N TRP A 82 -2.44 2.81 -11.51
CA TRP A 82 -1.14 2.38 -12.00
C TRP A 82 -0.90 0.88 -11.79
N LEU A 83 -1.21 0.34 -10.61
CA LEU A 83 -1.10 -1.10 -10.33
C LEU A 83 -2.08 -1.96 -11.14
N GLN A 84 -3.23 -1.41 -11.56
CA GLN A 84 -4.20 -2.13 -12.40
C GLN A 84 -3.74 -2.28 -13.86
N GLN A 85 -2.81 -1.45 -14.31
CA GLN A 85 -2.27 -1.52 -15.67
C GLN A 85 -1.14 -2.55 -15.83
N MET A 86 -0.80 -3.29 -14.77
CA MET A 86 0.29 -4.28 -14.73
C MET A 86 -0.13 -5.71 -15.08
#